data_AF-A0A919NH21-F1
#
_entry.id   AF-A0A919NH21-F1
#
_cell.length_a   1.000
_cell.length_b   1.000
_cell.length_c   1.000
_cell.angle_alpha   90.00
_cell.angle_beta   90.00
_cell.angle_gamma   90.00
#
_symmetry.space_group_name_H-M   'P 1'
#
loop_
_entity.id
_entity.type
_entity.pdbx_description
1 polymer ?
#
loop_
_entity_poly.entity_id
_entity_poly.type
_entity_poly.pdbx_seq_one_letter_code
_entity_poly.pdbx_strand_id
1 'polypeptide(L)'
;MQRSRIVVAAAVVAAAGAAVAFTLPSMAGTTPTAGKGASTKSDVAPQILAAMARDLGLDGDQATARLKRSEWASGVSARLAAETGADFGGAWLATDGTTLKIAVTDSDAEAAVRKAGAVPVLVKRSEQTLVTAKEKLDAALTDATGLTGWYVDVATNKVIVVAKPSADVEAKTLAKAAGLASDAVKVTTSTASPKTLADIRGADAYFIAVDGGTARCSIGFSVEGGFVTAGHCGAVGDKTFANAQGTAQGTVAASVFPGDADMGFVEVGAGFTPQPVVNDFNNNLLPVAGSTEAPVGAAVCRSGSTTGTFCGTILAKNQTVVYPEGQVTGLTRTNVCAEGGDSGGSWLSGDQAQGVTSGGSGDCTVGGETFFQPVNEILATNDLTLVTTGDTGGDASAPPATEPTESATACDDQQVQRTGNIRAGAAQAQPNGGAYRANAGQQTACLDAPDGTDFDLVLQRLTNRGFRNVAQASGDGDKTLSVNVRSGTYRYVVVATSGSGAYTLGFSAP
;
A
#
# COMPACT_ATOMS: atom_id res chain seq x y z
N MET A 1 -17.91 -35.43 -39.96
CA MET A 1 -17.53 -34.78 -41.22
C MET A 1 -16.21 -34.04 -41.00
N GLN A 2 -15.26 -34.32 -41.88
CA GLN A 2 -13.94 -33.73 -42.15
C GLN A 2 -13.03 -33.27 -40.99
N ARG A 3 -12.06 -34.14 -40.70
CA ARG A 3 -10.69 -33.83 -40.25
C ARG A 3 -9.85 -33.47 -41.47
N SER A 4 -8.91 -32.52 -41.33
CA SER A 4 -7.85 -32.30 -42.32
C SER A 4 -6.50 -32.20 -41.60
N ARG A 5 -5.65 -33.21 -41.85
CA ARG A 5 -4.23 -33.28 -41.50
C ARG A 5 -3.43 -32.64 -42.64
N ILE A 6 -2.35 -31.91 -42.34
CA ILE A 6 -1.32 -31.59 -43.33
C ILE A 6 0.03 -32.09 -42.80
N VAL A 7 0.73 -32.78 -43.69
CA VAL A 7 1.99 -33.51 -43.50
C VAL A 7 3.17 -32.65 -43.95
N VAL A 8 4.23 -32.70 -43.13
CA VAL A 8 5.69 -32.60 -43.35
C VAL A 8 6.23 -32.23 -44.75
N ALA A 9 7.22 -31.32 -44.78
CA ALA A 9 8.37 -31.41 -45.67
C ALA A 9 9.64 -30.88 -44.98
N ALA A 10 10.66 -31.74 -44.89
CA ALA A 10 12.01 -31.42 -44.44
C ALA A 10 12.89 -31.06 -45.65
N ALA A 11 13.82 -30.12 -45.48
CA ALA A 11 14.89 -29.87 -46.44
C ALA A 11 16.23 -29.72 -45.69
N VAL A 12 17.12 -30.67 -45.94
CA VAL A 12 18.53 -30.66 -45.53
C VAL A 12 19.33 -30.18 -46.74
N VAL A 13 20.23 -29.20 -46.55
CA VAL A 13 21.34 -28.95 -47.48
C VAL A 13 22.62 -28.77 -46.66
N ALA A 14 23.55 -29.69 -46.87
CA ALA A 14 24.93 -29.63 -46.39
C ALA A 14 25.83 -28.98 -47.46
N ALA A 15 26.84 -28.22 -47.03
CA ALA A 15 27.99 -27.89 -47.86
C ALA A 15 29.25 -27.84 -46.99
N ALA A 16 30.26 -28.61 -47.43
CA ALA A 16 31.54 -28.87 -46.79
C ALA A 16 32.55 -27.72 -46.97
N GLY A 17 33.58 -27.68 -46.11
CA GLY A 17 34.61 -26.64 -46.08
C GLY A 17 35.94 -26.96 -46.76
N ALA A 18 36.91 -26.05 -46.57
CA ALA A 18 38.39 -26.13 -46.72
C ALA A 18 38.92 -24.67 -46.70
N ALA A 19 40.12 -24.23 -46.29
CA ALA A 19 41.27 -24.77 -45.57
C ALA A 19 42.29 -23.60 -45.31
N VAL A 20 42.90 -23.57 -44.13
CA VAL A 20 44.34 -23.33 -43.79
C VAL A 20 45.07 -21.96 -44.02
N ALA A 21 45.54 -21.42 -42.88
CA ALA A 21 46.80 -20.72 -42.49
C ALA A 21 47.24 -19.35 -43.08
N PHE A 22 47.64 -18.40 -42.20
CA PHE A 22 49.04 -18.19 -41.77
C PHE A 22 49.16 -17.24 -40.54
N THR A 23 50.17 -17.56 -39.74
CA THR A 23 50.81 -16.98 -38.53
C THR A 23 50.80 -15.46 -38.26
N LEU A 24 50.89 -15.09 -36.96
CA LEU A 24 52.06 -14.41 -36.34
C LEU A 24 51.91 -14.33 -34.80
N PRO A 25 52.97 -14.57 -33.99
CA PRO A 25 53.01 -14.27 -32.55
C PRO A 25 53.77 -12.96 -32.26
N SER A 26 53.38 -12.20 -31.25
CA SER A 26 54.34 -11.43 -30.45
C SER A 26 53.77 -10.93 -29.11
N MET A 27 54.66 -10.90 -28.13
CA MET A 27 54.42 -10.79 -26.69
C MET A 27 54.53 -9.35 -26.16
N ALA A 28 53.98 -9.20 -24.95
CA ALA A 28 54.44 -8.36 -23.83
C ALA A 28 54.04 -6.88 -23.77
N GLY A 29 53.43 -6.51 -22.64
CA GLY A 29 53.22 -5.16 -22.16
C GLY A 29 52.56 -5.18 -20.78
N THR A 30 53.31 -4.74 -19.76
CA THR A 30 53.13 -4.92 -18.31
C THR A 30 52.06 -4.05 -17.63
N THR A 31 51.63 -4.53 -16.43
CA THR A 31 51.07 -3.82 -15.25
C THR A 31 49.60 -3.33 -15.24
N PRO A 32 48.93 -3.22 -14.08
CA PRO A 32 48.95 -4.06 -12.87
C PRO A 32 47.53 -4.45 -12.39
N THR A 33 47.49 -5.45 -11.52
CA THR A 33 46.33 -5.98 -10.80
C THR A 33 45.47 -4.90 -10.13
N ALA A 34 44.32 -4.57 -10.70
CA ALA A 34 43.19 -4.05 -9.93
C ALA A 34 42.41 -5.26 -9.42
N GLY A 35 42.62 -5.58 -8.14
CA GLY A 35 41.85 -6.60 -7.44
C GLY A 35 40.37 -6.28 -7.61
N LYS A 36 39.68 -7.10 -8.43
CA LYS A 36 38.25 -7.27 -8.27
C LYS A 36 38.08 -7.92 -6.91
N GLY A 37 37.85 -7.09 -5.89
CA GLY A 37 37.17 -7.52 -4.70
C GLY A 37 35.94 -8.27 -5.18
N ALA A 38 35.94 -9.58 -4.98
CA ALA A 38 34.73 -10.36 -5.11
C ALA A 38 33.79 -9.83 -4.03
N SER A 39 32.96 -8.85 -4.39
CA SER A 39 31.75 -8.62 -3.64
C SER A 39 30.90 -9.86 -3.88
N THR A 40 30.99 -10.80 -2.95
CA THR A 40 29.95 -11.81 -2.77
C THR A 40 28.69 -11.03 -2.47
N LYS A 41 27.92 -10.66 -3.51
CA LYS A 41 26.53 -10.27 -3.35
C LYS A 41 25.89 -11.43 -2.59
N SER A 42 25.53 -11.19 -1.33
CA SER A 42 24.66 -12.12 -0.62
C SER A 42 23.40 -12.25 -1.48
N ASP A 43 23.01 -13.46 -1.87
CA ASP A 43 21.79 -13.75 -2.63
C ASP A 43 20.50 -13.40 -1.87
N VAL A 44 20.63 -12.78 -0.69
CA VAL A 44 19.55 -12.43 0.23
C VAL A 44 19.23 -10.95 0.08
N ALA A 45 17.94 -10.65 -0.10
CA ALA A 45 17.45 -9.27 -0.20
C ALA A 45 17.83 -8.45 1.06
N PRO A 46 18.38 -7.23 0.92
CA PRO A 46 18.81 -6.40 2.05
C PRO A 46 17.70 -6.15 3.10
N GLN A 47 16.44 -6.10 2.67
CA GLN A 47 15.29 -5.91 3.56
C GLN A 47 15.09 -7.10 4.51
N ILE A 48 15.37 -8.32 4.05
CA ILE A 48 15.29 -9.53 4.89
C ILE A 48 16.43 -9.53 5.92
N LEU A 49 17.64 -9.13 5.52
CA LEU A 49 18.76 -9.02 6.46
C LEU A 49 18.50 -7.97 7.54
N ALA A 50 17.95 -6.81 7.17
CA ALA A 50 17.54 -5.78 8.11
C ALA A 50 16.45 -6.28 9.07
N ALA A 51 15.45 -7.02 8.57
CA ALA A 51 14.42 -7.62 9.41
C ALA A 51 15.00 -8.67 10.37
N MET A 52 15.88 -9.56 9.90
CA MET A 52 16.55 -10.55 10.76
C MET A 52 17.42 -9.89 11.83
N ALA A 53 18.08 -8.78 11.52
CA ALA A 53 18.85 -8.02 12.50
C ALA A 53 17.95 -7.43 13.59
N ARG A 54 16.85 -6.79 13.20
CA ARG A 54 15.87 -6.22 14.13
C ARG A 54 15.20 -7.29 14.99
N ASP A 55 14.77 -8.39 14.39
CA ASP A 55 13.86 -9.35 15.02
C ASP A 55 14.59 -10.49 15.74
N LEU A 56 15.74 -10.90 15.23
CA LEU A 56 16.52 -12.02 15.78
C LEU A 56 17.84 -11.58 16.43
N GLY A 57 18.17 -10.28 16.37
CA GLY A 57 19.42 -9.73 16.91
C GLY A 57 20.67 -10.22 16.18
N LEU A 58 20.56 -10.61 14.91
CA LEU A 58 21.66 -11.15 14.11
C LEU A 58 22.33 -10.04 13.28
N ASP A 59 23.66 -9.98 13.26
CA ASP A 59 24.35 -9.13 12.29
C ASP A 59 24.21 -9.68 10.84
N GLY A 60 24.65 -8.91 9.84
CA GLY A 60 24.49 -9.27 8.42
C GLY A 60 25.17 -10.59 8.04
N ASP A 61 26.33 -10.89 8.64
CA ASP A 61 27.07 -12.13 8.39
C ASP A 61 26.40 -13.31 9.09
N GLN A 62 25.94 -13.12 10.33
CA GLN A 62 25.18 -14.10 11.09
C GLN A 62 23.85 -14.44 10.43
N ALA A 63 23.10 -13.45 9.94
CA ALA A 63 21.85 -13.65 9.22
C ALA A 63 22.07 -14.42 7.90
N THR A 64 23.10 -14.04 7.14
CA THR A 64 23.48 -14.76 5.91
C THR A 64 23.90 -16.21 6.21
N ALA A 65 24.72 -16.43 7.25
CA ALA A 65 25.12 -17.77 7.67
C ALA A 65 23.93 -18.60 8.14
N ARG A 66 23.00 -18.00 8.88
CA ARG A 66 21.76 -18.65 9.34
C ARG A 66 20.89 -19.11 8.18
N LEU A 67 20.75 -18.29 7.13
CA LEU A 67 19.98 -18.66 5.94
C LEU A 67 20.63 -19.80 5.15
N LYS A 68 21.95 -19.73 4.89
CA LYS A 68 22.70 -20.83 4.25
C LYS A 68 22.62 -22.12 5.06
N ARG A 69 22.65 -22.01 6.38
CA ARG A 69 22.55 -23.17 7.27
C ARG A 69 21.16 -23.79 7.25
N SER A 70 20.11 -22.97 7.20
CA SER A 70 18.73 -23.44 7.03
C SER A 70 18.54 -24.15 5.70
N GLU A 71 19.09 -23.61 4.59
CA GLU A 71 19.03 -24.24 3.27
C GLU A 71 19.71 -25.61 3.26
N TRP A 72 20.95 -25.70 3.77
CA TRP A 72 21.64 -26.97 3.95
C TRP A 72 20.84 -27.96 4.80
N ALA A 73 20.26 -27.48 5.90
CA ALA A 73 19.51 -28.32 6.82
C ALA A 73 18.24 -28.89 6.19
N SER A 74 17.51 -28.08 5.41
CA SER A 74 16.35 -28.53 4.63
C SER A 74 16.74 -29.62 3.63
N GLY A 75 17.86 -29.45 2.90
CA GLY A 75 18.35 -30.45 1.96
C GLY A 75 18.73 -31.78 2.62
N VAL A 76 19.48 -31.72 3.73
CA VAL A 76 19.86 -32.92 4.50
C VAL A 76 18.64 -33.61 5.10
N SER A 77 17.69 -32.85 5.65
CA SER A 77 16.44 -33.38 6.20
C SER A 77 15.63 -34.12 5.14
N ALA A 78 15.41 -33.53 3.97
CA ALA A 78 14.65 -34.16 2.90
C ALA A 78 15.31 -35.45 2.40
N ARG A 79 16.64 -35.44 2.23
CA ARG A 79 17.40 -36.64 1.84
C ARG A 79 17.25 -37.76 2.87
N LEU A 80 17.47 -37.44 4.15
CA LEU A 80 17.42 -38.45 5.21
C LEU A 80 15.99 -38.98 5.43
N ALA A 81 14.97 -38.13 5.32
CA ALA A 81 13.57 -38.58 5.35
C ALA A 81 13.27 -39.61 4.23
N ALA A 82 13.79 -39.38 3.02
CA ALA A 82 13.65 -40.33 1.92
C ALA A 82 14.45 -41.63 2.13
N GLU A 83 15.65 -41.54 2.72
CA GLU A 83 16.51 -42.69 2.99
C GLU A 83 16.01 -43.57 4.14
N THR A 84 15.50 -42.97 5.22
CA THR A 84 15.04 -43.70 6.41
C THR A 84 13.56 -44.07 6.35
N GLY A 85 12.79 -43.42 5.47
CA GLY A 85 11.38 -43.77 5.23
C GLY A 85 10.54 -43.77 6.52
N ALA A 86 9.94 -44.92 6.83
CA ALA A 86 9.07 -45.08 8.01
C ALA A 86 9.78 -44.83 9.35
N ASP A 87 11.11 -44.90 9.38
CA ASP A 87 11.90 -44.66 10.59
C ASP A 87 12.26 -43.19 10.82
N PHE A 88 11.88 -42.30 9.91
CA PHE A 88 12.09 -40.86 10.09
C PHE A 88 11.22 -40.31 11.22
N GLY A 89 11.85 -39.71 12.24
CA GLY A 89 11.22 -39.15 13.43
C GLY A 89 11.04 -37.63 13.41
N GLY A 90 11.48 -36.96 12.34
CA GLY A 90 11.44 -35.50 12.18
C GLY A 90 12.82 -34.83 12.25
N ALA A 91 12.87 -33.55 11.91
CA ALA A 91 14.11 -32.76 11.89
C ALA A 91 13.90 -31.35 12.45
N TRP A 92 14.92 -30.82 13.13
CA TRP A 92 14.90 -29.44 13.61
C TRP A 92 16.32 -28.88 13.79
N LEU A 93 16.45 -27.56 13.67
CA LEU A 93 17.64 -26.86 14.14
C LEU A 93 17.53 -26.62 15.63
N ALA A 94 18.62 -26.87 16.37
CA ALA A 94 18.70 -26.55 17.79
C ALA A 94 18.60 -25.03 18.01
N THR A 95 18.47 -24.61 19.27
CA THR A 95 18.32 -23.20 19.66
C THR A 95 19.48 -22.32 19.19
N ASP A 96 20.66 -22.89 19.00
CA ASP A 96 21.83 -22.21 18.42
C ASP A 96 21.66 -21.83 16.94
N GLY A 97 20.58 -22.30 16.30
CA GLY A 97 20.27 -22.06 14.91
C GLY A 97 21.23 -22.70 13.91
N THR A 98 22.11 -23.59 14.36
CA THR A 98 23.16 -24.17 13.52
C THR A 98 23.26 -25.68 13.65
N THR A 99 22.88 -26.29 14.78
CA THR A 99 22.97 -27.74 14.92
C THR A 99 21.70 -28.40 14.40
N LEU A 100 21.79 -29.14 13.27
CA LEU A 100 20.69 -29.94 12.76
C LEU A 100 20.57 -31.24 13.56
N LYS A 101 19.41 -31.46 14.16
CA LYS A 101 19.02 -32.71 14.80
C LYS A 101 18.04 -33.46 13.90
N ILE A 102 18.29 -34.76 13.73
CA ILE A 102 17.40 -35.67 12.99
C ILE A 102 16.96 -36.77 13.94
N ALA A 103 15.66 -36.83 14.20
CA ALA A 103 15.07 -37.91 14.96
C ALA A 103 14.89 -39.15 14.08
N VAL A 104 15.21 -40.33 14.61
CA VAL A 104 15.00 -41.63 13.96
C VAL A 104 14.45 -42.63 14.97
N THR A 105 13.65 -43.60 14.53
CA THR A 105 13.17 -44.70 15.39
C THR A 105 14.07 -45.93 15.37
N ASP A 106 14.86 -46.08 14.31
CA ASP A 106 15.84 -47.15 14.16
C ASP A 106 17.26 -46.63 14.44
N SER A 107 17.97 -47.31 15.35
CA SER A 107 19.35 -47.00 15.67
C SER A 107 20.30 -47.22 14.49
N ASP A 108 19.95 -48.08 13.53
CA ASP A 108 20.79 -48.35 12.35
C ASP A 108 20.89 -47.12 11.43
N ALA A 109 19.90 -46.23 11.48
CA ALA A 109 19.89 -44.97 10.74
C ALA A 109 20.85 -43.90 11.31
N GLU A 110 21.31 -44.03 12.56
CA GLU A 110 22.16 -43.01 13.19
C GLU A 110 23.46 -42.75 12.43
N ALA A 111 24.06 -43.79 11.85
CA ALA A 111 25.29 -43.68 11.09
C ALA A 111 25.11 -42.82 9.83
N ALA A 112 23.98 -42.96 9.13
CA ALA A 112 23.65 -42.17 7.96
C ALA A 112 23.42 -40.69 8.33
N VAL A 113 22.76 -40.44 9.46
CA VAL A 113 22.55 -39.09 10.00
C VAL A 113 23.89 -38.39 10.32
N ARG A 114 24.78 -39.07 11.04
CA ARG A 114 26.11 -38.53 11.38
C ARG A 114 26.95 -38.28 10.13
N LYS A 115 26.92 -39.19 9.15
CA LYS A 115 27.60 -39.02 7.86
C LYS A 115 27.08 -37.80 7.10
N ALA A 116 25.82 -37.43 7.28
CA ALA A 116 25.23 -36.23 6.69
C ALA A 116 25.62 -34.92 7.40
N GLY A 117 26.37 -34.98 8.51
CA GLY A 117 26.75 -33.83 9.32
C GLY A 117 25.68 -33.38 10.31
N ALA A 118 24.65 -34.20 10.57
CA ALA A 118 23.60 -33.94 11.54
C ALA A 118 23.79 -34.77 12.83
N VAL A 119 23.07 -34.40 13.89
CA VAL A 119 23.07 -35.11 15.18
C VAL A 119 21.85 -36.03 15.24
N PRO A 120 22.01 -37.36 15.31
CA PRO A 120 20.87 -38.26 15.47
C PRO A 120 20.26 -38.16 16.87
N VAL A 121 18.95 -38.33 16.93
CA VAL A 121 18.17 -38.42 18.16
C VAL A 121 17.27 -39.65 18.06
N LEU A 122 17.56 -40.68 18.85
CA LEU A 122 16.70 -41.87 18.88
C LEU A 122 15.38 -41.54 19.59
N VAL A 123 14.25 -41.81 18.92
CA VAL A 123 12.91 -41.50 19.41
C VAL A 123 11.98 -42.71 19.35
N LYS A 124 10.86 -42.66 20.06
CA LYS A 124 9.89 -43.77 20.13
C LYS A 124 8.94 -43.81 18.93
N ARG A 125 8.62 -42.66 18.35
CA ARG A 125 7.60 -42.51 17.30
C ARG A 125 8.21 -41.89 16.06
N SER A 126 7.85 -42.43 14.90
CA SER A 126 8.14 -41.76 13.63
C SER A 126 7.29 -40.50 13.49
N GLU A 127 7.72 -39.58 12.63
CA GLU A 127 6.97 -38.37 12.28
C GLU A 127 5.58 -38.76 11.72
N GLN A 128 5.52 -39.77 10.85
CA GLN A 128 4.26 -40.27 10.29
C GLN A 128 3.28 -40.77 11.37
N THR A 129 3.80 -41.37 12.45
CA THR A 129 2.98 -41.79 13.59
C THR A 129 2.40 -40.57 14.33
N LEU A 130 3.20 -39.51 14.50
CA LEU A 130 2.76 -38.26 15.13
C LEU A 130 1.76 -37.48 14.25
N VAL A 131 1.98 -37.43 12.94
CA VAL A 131 1.06 -36.82 11.97
C VAL A 131 -0.29 -37.53 11.99
N THR A 132 -0.31 -38.86 11.92
CA THR A 132 -1.55 -39.65 12.05
C THR A 132 -2.26 -39.38 13.38
N ALA A 133 -1.52 -39.18 14.47
CA ALA A 133 -2.10 -38.81 15.76
C ALA A 133 -2.72 -37.40 15.76
N LYS A 134 -2.06 -36.43 15.11
CA LYS A 134 -2.60 -35.07 14.92
C LYS A 134 -3.88 -35.09 14.07
N GLU A 135 -3.92 -35.87 13.00
CA GLU A 135 -5.12 -35.99 12.14
C GLU A 135 -6.32 -36.57 12.90
N LYS A 136 -6.09 -37.48 13.86
CA LYS A 136 -7.15 -37.95 14.75
C LYS A 136 -7.69 -36.86 15.67
N LEU A 137 -6.85 -35.92 16.13
CA LEU A 137 -7.33 -34.73 16.86
C LEU A 137 -8.13 -33.82 15.94
N ASP A 138 -7.65 -33.58 14.71
CA ASP A 138 -8.35 -32.75 13.71
C ASP A 138 -9.79 -33.28 13.49
N ALA A 139 -9.95 -34.60 13.39
CA ALA A 139 -11.24 -35.24 13.17
C ALA A 139 -12.13 -35.34 14.42
N ALA A 140 -11.56 -35.26 15.62
CA ALA A 140 -12.29 -35.42 16.88
C ALA A 140 -12.86 -34.10 17.44
N LEU A 141 -12.49 -32.95 16.86
CA LEU A 141 -12.90 -31.64 17.35
C LEU A 141 -14.40 -31.41 17.12
N THR A 142 -15.15 -31.29 18.21
CA THR A 142 -16.57 -30.89 18.19
C THR A 142 -16.80 -29.49 18.77
N ASP A 143 -15.90 -29.06 19.66
CA ASP A 143 -15.89 -27.75 20.31
C ASP A 143 -14.43 -27.34 20.52
N ALA A 144 -14.12 -26.08 20.24
CA ALA A 144 -12.77 -25.51 20.33
C ALA A 144 -12.67 -24.38 21.35
N THR A 145 -13.72 -24.11 22.13
CA THR A 145 -13.84 -22.91 22.97
C THR A 145 -12.69 -22.75 23.96
N GLY A 146 -12.21 -23.83 24.59
CA GLY A 146 -11.10 -23.81 25.53
C GLY A 146 -9.72 -24.04 24.91
N LEU A 147 -9.62 -24.26 23.61
CA LEU A 147 -8.37 -24.62 22.91
C LEU A 147 -7.88 -23.48 22.02
N THR A 148 -6.59 -23.48 21.73
CA THR A 148 -5.93 -22.50 20.85
C THR A 148 -5.22 -23.16 19.66
N GLY A 149 -5.02 -24.49 19.72
CA GLY A 149 -4.51 -25.29 18.61
C GLY A 149 -3.84 -26.58 19.07
N TRP A 150 -3.31 -27.35 18.13
CA TRP A 150 -2.45 -28.51 18.39
C TRP A 150 -1.49 -28.76 17.22
N TYR A 151 -0.33 -29.33 17.51
CA TYR A 151 0.73 -29.55 16.52
C TYR A 151 1.60 -30.76 16.86
N VAL A 152 2.33 -31.26 15.87
CA VAL A 152 3.39 -32.27 16.06
C VAL A 152 4.65 -31.57 16.53
N ASP A 153 5.16 -31.95 17.69
CA ASP A 153 6.46 -31.51 18.21
C ASP A 153 7.48 -32.65 18.07
N VAL A 154 8.25 -32.59 16.99
CA VAL A 154 9.30 -33.57 16.68
C VAL A 154 10.43 -33.55 17.71
N ALA A 155 10.69 -32.40 18.35
CA ALA A 155 11.77 -32.25 19.31
C ALA A 155 11.45 -32.95 20.64
N THR A 156 10.17 -32.97 21.04
CA THR A 156 9.72 -33.73 22.22
C THR A 156 9.07 -35.09 21.89
N ASN A 157 8.99 -35.43 20.60
CA ASN A 157 8.39 -36.65 20.04
C ASN A 157 6.94 -36.91 20.50
N LYS A 158 6.15 -35.83 20.52
CA LYS A 158 4.76 -35.79 21.03
C LYS A 158 3.87 -34.91 20.16
N VAL A 159 2.56 -35.08 20.31
CA VAL A 159 1.55 -34.12 19.86
C VAL A 159 1.26 -33.15 20.99
N ILE A 160 1.38 -31.86 20.74
CA ILE A 160 1.10 -30.81 21.72
C ILE A 160 -0.33 -30.30 21.50
N VAL A 161 -1.14 -30.28 22.56
CA VAL A 161 -2.44 -29.59 22.57
C VAL A 161 -2.29 -28.31 23.38
N VAL A 162 -2.62 -27.17 22.77
CA VAL A 162 -2.46 -25.85 23.37
C VAL A 162 -3.81 -25.36 23.90
N ALA A 163 -3.94 -25.32 25.23
CA ALA A 163 -5.18 -24.99 25.93
C ALA A 163 -5.12 -23.56 26.52
N LYS A 164 -6.27 -22.91 26.65
CA LYS A 164 -6.42 -21.68 27.44
C LYS A 164 -6.17 -21.97 28.93
N PRO A 165 -5.90 -20.93 29.76
CA PRO A 165 -5.84 -21.12 31.20
C PRO A 165 -7.08 -21.85 31.73
N SER A 166 -6.86 -22.86 32.57
CA SER A 166 -7.92 -23.71 33.16
C SER A 166 -8.63 -24.68 32.20
N ALA A 167 -8.22 -24.78 30.94
CA ALA A 167 -8.82 -25.69 29.94
C ALA A 167 -8.06 -27.01 29.75
N ASP A 168 -7.18 -27.40 30.69
CA ASP A 168 -6.40 -28.65 30.60
C ASP A 168 -7.26 -29.91 30.52
N VAL A 169 -8.42 -29.92 31.17
CA VAL A 169 -9.36 -31.05 31.17
C VAL A 169 -9.98 -31.24 29.78
N GLU A 170 -10.32 -30.15 29.09
CA GLU A 170 -10.87 -30.15 27.74
C GLU A 170 -9.85 -30.72 26.75
N ALA A 171 -8.60 -30.26 26.81
CA ALA A 171 -7.51 -30.77 25.98
C ALA A 171 -7.26 -32.28 26.17
N LYS A 172 -7.26 -32.76 27.43
CA LYS A 172 -7.13 -34.19 27.72
C LYS A 172 -8.33 -35.00 27.25
N THR A 173 -9.52 -34.43 27.32
CA THR A 173 -10.76 -35.07 26.86
C THR A 173 -10.76 -35.22 25.35
N LEU A 174 -10.37 -34.18 24.61
CA LEU A 174 -10.21 -34.25 23.15
C LEU A 174 -9.18 -35.31 22.75
N ALA A 175 -8.00 -35.33 23.40
CA ALA A 175 -6.99 -36.34 23.12
C ALA A 175 -7.46 -37.77 23.37
N LYS A 176 -8.24 -37.99 24.44
CA LYS A 176 -8.86 -39.29 24.74
C LYS A 176 -9.93 -39.66 23.70
N ALA A 177 -10.75 -38.71 23.29
CA ALA A 177 -11.77 -38.90 22.25
C ALA A 177 -11.14 -39.26 20.89
N ALA A 178 -9.99 -38.64 20.57
CA ALA A 178 -9.17 -38.98 19.40
C ALA A 178 -8.44 -40.33 19.52
N GLY A 179 -8.56 -41.04 20.66
CA GLY A 179 -7.92 -42.34 20.89
C GLY A 179 -6.41 -42.26 21.02
N LEU A 180 -5.86 -41.12 21.47
CA LEU A 180 -4.42 -40.94 21.64
C LEU A 180 -3.94 -41.48 22.98
N ALA A 181 -2.78 -42.15 22.96
CA ALA A 181 -2.10 -42.58 24.17
C ALA A 181 -1.60 -41.37 24.98
N SER A 182 -1.71 -41.42 26.30
CA SER A 182 -1.33 -40.31 27.18
C SER A 182 0.15 -39.95 27.08
N ASP A 183 1.03 -40.91 26.77
CA ASP A 183 2.46 -40.69 26.57
C ASP A 183 2.79 -40.07 25.20
N ALA A 184 1.84 -40.04 24.26
CA ALA A 184 1.95 -39.41 22.95
C ALA A 184 1.52 -37.94 22.94
N VAL A 185 0.84 -37.47 23.99
CA VAL A 185 0.27 -36.12 24.06
C VAL A 185 0.88 -35.32 25.21
N LYS A 186 1.10 -34.03 25.00
CA LYS A 186 1.40 -33.07 26.06
C LYS A 186 0.47 -31.87 25.93
N VAL A 187 -0.15 -31.48 27.04
CA VAL A 187 -0.93 -30.23 27.09
C VAL A 187 -0.01 -29.08 27.48
N THR A 188 -0.14 -27.96 26.78
CA THR A 188 0.57 -26.72 27.09
C THR A 188 -0.46 -25.60 27.26
N THR A 189 -0.30 -24.76 28.27
CA THR A 189 -1.19 -23.62 28.50
C THR A 189 -0.69 -22.39 27.74
N SER A 190 -1.60 -21.68 27.08
CA SER A 190 -1.31 -20.41 26.40
C SER A 190 -2.42 -19.40 26.69
N THR A 191 -2.05 -18.15 26.99
CA THR A 191 -2.98 -17.02 27.05
C THR A 191 -3.23 -16.40 25.67
N ALA A 192 -2.52 -16.86 24.63
CA ALA A 192 -2.71 -16.36 23.28
C ALA A 192 -4.08 -16.79 22.73
N SER A 193 -4.73 -15.89 21.99
CA SER A 193 -5.95 -16.20 21.24
C SER A 193 -5.72 -15.84 19.78
N PRO A 194 -5.30 -16.81 18.94
CA PRO A 194 -5.07 -16.57 17.52
C PRO A 194 -6.30 -16.01 16.84
N LYS A 195 -6.09 -15.06 15.93
CA LYS A 195 -7.11 -14.39 15.11
C LYS A 195 -6.58 -14.31 13.69
N THR A 196 -7.47 -14.27 12.70
CA THR A 196 -7.08 -13.87 11.34
C THR A 196 -6.58 -12.43 11.38
N LEU A 197 -5.59 -12.09 10.57
CA LEU A 197 -5.11 -10.72 10.42
C LEU A 197 -5.63 -10.20 9.08
N ALA A 198 -6.48 -9.18 9.14
CA ALA A 198 -7.07 -8.53 7.97
C ALA A 198 -7.00 -7.01 8.17
N ASP A 199 -6.77 -6.27 7.09
CA ASP A 199 -6.75 -4.81 7.15
C ASP A 199 -8.13 -4.22 6.90
N ILE A 200 -8.40 -3.09 7.54
CA ILE A 200 -9.50 -2.18 7.18
C ILE A 200 -8.85 -1.00 6.46
N ARG A 201 -9.28 -0.75 5.24
CA ARG A 201 -8.77 0.34 4.39
C ARG A 201 -9.97 1.12 3.86
N GLY A 202 -9.81 2.43 3.72
CA GLY A 202 -10.82 3.26 3.06
C GLY A 202 -11.12 2.76 1.64
N ALA A 203 -12.33 3.00 1.20
CA ALA A 203 -12.94 2.60 -0.07
C ALA A 203 -13.12 1.10 -0.33
N ASP A 204 -12.51 0.20 0.46
CA ASP A 204 -12.76 -1.24 0.35
C ASP A 204 -14.25 -1.55 0.55
N ALA A 205 -14.75 -2.57 -0.18
CA ALA A 205 -16.14 -3.00 -0.05
C ALA A 205 -16.38 -3.64 1.33
N TYR A 206 -17.52 -3.32 1.93
CA TYR A 206 -18.06 -4.08 3.05
C TYR A 206 -19.55 -4.34 2.82
N PHE A 207 -20.04 -5.39 3.49
CA PHE A 207 -21.38 -5.91 3.29
C PHE A 207 -22.15 -5.84 4.60
N ILE A 208 -23.43 -5.52 4.54
CA ILE A 208 -24.27 -5.30 5.73
C ILE A 208 -25.46 -6.24 5.64
N ALA A 209 -25.70 -7.01 6.71
CA ALA A 209 -26.97 -7.73 6.87
C ALA A 209 -28.07 -6.69 7.10
N VAL A 210 -28.96 -6.57 6.11
CA VAL A 210 -30.14 -5.70 6.17
C VAL A 210 -31.40 -6.54 5.97
N ASP A 211 -32.55 -6.01 6.35
CA ASP A 211 -33.83 -6.71 6.16
C ASP A 211 -34.03 -7.11 4.69
N GLY A 212 -34.22 -8.42 4.46
CA GLY A 212 -34.45 -8.96 3.12
C GLY A 212 -33.20 -9.22 2.26
N GLY A 213 -31.98 -9.02 2.79
CA GLY A 213 -30.77 -9.41 2.05
C GLY A 213 -29.46 -8.87 2.61
N THR A 214 -28.58 -8.44 1.70
CA THR A 214 -27.27 -7.89 2.02
C THR A 214 -27.04 -6.64 1.18
N ALA A 215 -26.77 -5.53 1.85
CA ALA A 215 -26.34 -4.30 1.19
C ALA A 215 -24.82 -4.31 1.01
N ARG A 216 -24.34 -3.59 -0.01
CA ARG A 216 -22.92 -3.32 -0.22
C ARG A 216 -22.68 -1.82 -0.16
N CYS A 217 -21.73 -1.42 0.67
CA CYS A 217 -21.20 -0.07 0.72
C CYS A 217 -19.67 -0.10 0.67
N SER A 218 -19.08 1.08 0.66
CA SER A 218 -17.63 1.29 0.69
C SER A 218 -17.23 1.87 2.04
N ILE A 219 -16.09 1.44 2.57
CA ILE A 219 -15.55 1.97 3.82
C ILE A 219 -15.13 3.43 3.62
N GLY A 220 -15.44 4.31 4.58
CA GLY A 220 -15.03 5.71 4.54
C GLY A 220 -13.58 5.87 4.99
N PHE A 221 -13.36 5.94 6.29
CA PHE A 221 -12.02 6.03 6.85
C PHE A 221 -11.88 5.12 8.06
N SER A 222 -10.68 4.56 8.22
CA SER A 222 -10.30 3.86 9.43
C SER A 222 -10.25 4.82 10.62
N VAL A 223 -10.88 4.41 11.70
CA VAL A 223 -10.81 5.06 13.02
C VAL A 223 -10.34 4.02 14.03
N GLU A 224 -9.92 4.46 15.21
CA GLU A 224 -9.61 3.54 16.30
C GLU A 224 -10.82 2.62 16.57
N GLY A 225 -10.58 1.31 16.56
CA GLY A 225 -11.62 0.30 16.78
C GLY A 225 -12.59 0.04 15.63
N GLY A 226 -12.46 0.70 14.47
CA GLY A 226 -13.41 0.50 13.37
C GLY A 226 -13.23 1.37 12.14
N PHE A 227 -14.34 1.73 11.51
CA PHE A 227 -14.38 2.66 10.39
C PHE A 227 -15.66 3.48 10.32
N VAL A 228 -15.56 4.70 9.80
CA VAL A 228 -16.71 5.55 9.47
C VAL A 228 -17.26 5.22 8.10
N THR A 229 -18.56 5.43 7.91
CA THR A 229 -19.31 5.16 6.68
C THR A 229 -20.58 6.05 6.62
N ALA A 230 -21.44 5.87 5.62
CA ALA A 230 -22.73 6.54 5.55
C ALA A 230 -23.79 5.86 6.42
N GLY A 231 -24.72 6.64 6.98
CA GLY A 231 -25.78 6.14 7.87
C GLY A 231 -26.79 5.27 7.13
N HIS A 232 -27.14 5.64 5.89
CA HIS A 232 -28.09 4.86 5.08
C HIS A 232 -27.60 3.45 4.72
N CYS A 233 -26.33 3.11 4.96
CA CYS A 233 -25.78 1.78 4.69
C CYS A 233 -26.25 0.71 5.68
N GLY A 234 -26.71 1.08 6.87
CA GLY A 234 -27.18 0.12 7.88
C GLY A 234 -27.67 0.77 9.18
N ALA A 235 -28.51 0.04 9.90
CA ALA A 235 -29.04 0.44 11.20
C ALA A 235 -28.13 -0.04 12.34
N VAL A 236 -28.21 0.64 13.50
CA VAL A 236 -27.48 0.23 14.71
C VAL A 236 -27.83 -1.22 15.06
N GLY A 237 -26.80 -2.05 15.24
CA GLY A 237 -26.93 -3.48 15.56
C GLY A 237 -26.77 -4.41 14.34
N ASP A 238 -26.83 -3.88 13.12
CA ASP A 238 -26.64 -4.67 11.90
C ASP A 238 -25.24 -5.27 11.84
N LYS A 239 -25.15 -6.53 11.40
CA LYS A 239 -23.86 -7.23 11.25
C LYS A 239 -23.21 -6.87 9.94
N THR A 240 -21.90 -6.65 9.99
CA THR A 240 -21.09 -6.36 8.80
C THR A 240 -20.13 -7.50 8.46
N PHE A 241 -19.82 -7.62 7.17
CA PHE A 241 -18.96 -8.64 6.62
C PHE A 241 -17.93 -8.03 5.66
N ALA A 242 -16.71 -8.55 5.70
CA ALA A 242 -15.59 -8.05 4.91
C ALA A 242 -15.65 -8.49 3.43
N ASN A 243 -16.50 -9.45 3.10
CA ASN A 243 -16.66 -9.96 1.75
C ASN A 243 -18.06 -10.56 1.53
N ALA A 244 -18.39 -10.82 0.27
CA ALA A 244 -19.64 -11.43 -0.13
C ALA A 244 -19.81 -12.88 0.36
N GLN A 245 -18.74 -13.54 0.81
CA GLN A 245 -18.77 -14.90 1.38
C GLN A 245 -19.17 -14.90 2.87
N GLY A 246 -19.37 -13.72 3.48
CA GLY A 246 -19.88 -13.59 4.84
C GLY A 246 -18.81 -13.69 5.93
N THR A 247 -17.55 -13.34 5.65
CA THR A 247 -16.54 -13.21 6.71
C THR A 247 -16.94 -12.09 7.67
N ALA A 248 -17.34 -12.45 8.90
CA ALA A 248 -17.77 -11.50 9.93
C ALA A 248 -16.69 -10.44 10.17
N GLN A 249 -17.09 -9.17 10.12
CA GLN A 249 -16.20 -8.02 10.23
C GLN A 249 -16.49 -7.19 11.48
N GLY A 250 -17.76 -6.88 11.73
CA GLY A 250 -18.10 -5.93 12.77
C GLY A 250 -19.61 -5.78 12.98
N THR A 251 -20.00 -4.68 13.61
CA THR A 251 -21.39 -4.31 13.85
C THR A 251 -21.53 -2.79 13.72
N VAL A 252 -22.63 -2.32 13.13
CA VAL A 252 -22.95 -0.89 13.07
C VAL A 252 -23.23 -0.40 14.49
N ALA A 253 -22.38 0.48 15.01
CA ALA A 253 -22.45 0.99 16.37
C ALA A 253 -23.17 2.35 16.45
N ALA A 254 -23.10 3.15 15.38
CA ALA A 254 -23.85 4.40 15.24
C ALA A 254 -24.35 4.56 13.79
N SER A 255 -25.53 5.14 13.64
CA SER A 255 -26.13 5.47 12.35
C SER A 255 -27.12 6.62 12.50
N VAL A 256 -27.02 7.63 11.64
CA VAL A 256 -27.97 8.76 11.50
C VAL A 256 -28.29 8.90 10.01
N PHE A 257 -29.54 8.63 9.65
CA PHE A 257 -30.12 8.87 8.33
C PHE A 257 -31.64 8.66 8.35
N PRO A 258 -32.45 9.51 7.69
CA PRO A 258 -32.13 10.85 7.20
C PRO A 258 -32.15 11.87 8.36
N GLY A 259 -32.09 13.17 8.07
CA GLY A 259 -32.25 14.24 9.05
C GLY A 259 -31.10 15.24 9.01
N ASP A 260 -30.43 15.42 10.13
CA ASP A 260 -29.36 16.41 10.22
C ASP A 260 -28.06 15.94 9.52
N ALA A 261 -27.92 14.63 9.26
CA ALA A 261 -26.73 14.02 8.67
C ALA A 261 -27.01 12.69 7.95
N ASP A 262 -26.00 12.19 7.23
CA ASP A 262 -25.91 10.82 6.71
C ASP A 262 -24.56 10.21 7.14
N MET A 263 -24.50 9.74 8.38
CA MET A 263 -23.27 9.27 9.02
C MET A 263 -23.45 7.94 9.73
N GLY A 264 -22.41 7.12 9.72
CA GLY A 264 -22.38 5.85 10.44
C GLY A 264 -20.98 5.48 10.91
N PHE A 265 -20.93 4.61 11.92
CA PHE A 265 -19.71 4.02 12.46
C PHE A 265 -19.90 2.52 12.64
N VAL A 266 -18.93 1.74 12.16
CA VAL A 266 -18.87 0.29 12.32
C VAL A 266 -17.72 -0.04 13.25
N GLU A 267 -18.04 -0.65 14.38
CA GLU A 267 -17.07 -1.24 15.29
C GLU A 267 -16.65 -2.61 14.75
N VAL A 268 -15.34 -2.84 14.59
CA VAL A 268 -14.83 -4.08 14.01
C VAL A 268 -14.35 -5.07 15.07
N GLY A 269 -14.48 -6.35 14.74
CA GLY A 269 -14.07 -7.44 15.59
C GLY A 269 -12.55 -7.60 15.65
N ALA A 270 -12.14 -8.34 16.68
CA ALA A 270 -10.82 -8.88 16.84
C ALA A 270 -10.28 -9.58 15.57
N GLY A 271 -9.19 -9.07 15.00
CA GLY A 271 -8.56 -9.61 13.78
C GLY A 271 -8.59 -8.66 12.58
N PHE A 272 -9.31 -7.55 12.70
CA PHE A 272 -9.28 -6.46 11.75
C PHE A 272 -8.41 -5.32 12.28
N THR A 273 -7.48 -4.84 11.45
CA THR A 273 -6.54 -3.77 11.79
C THR A 273 -6.87 -2.54 10.94
N PRO A 274 -7.39 -1.46 11.54
CA PRO A 274 -7.51 -0.15 10.89
C PRO A 274 -6.17 0.32 10.30
N GLN A 275 -6.17 0.73 9.04
CA GLN A 275 -4.98 1.24 8.34
C GLN A 275 -5.21 2.69 7.89
N PRO A 276 -4.20 3.56 7.97
CA PRO A 276 -4.30 4.97 7.60
C PRO A 276 -4.24 5.17 6.08
N VAL A 277 -5.03 4.43 5.31
CA VAL A 277 -5.00 4.44 3.84
C VAL A 277 -6.39 4.30 3.22
N VAL A 278 -6.52 4.79 2.00
CA VAL A 278 -7.67 4.60 1.10
C VAL A 278 -7.21 3.83 -0.13
N ASN A 279 -7.94 2.78 -0.52
CA ASN A 279 -7.69 2.03 -1.74
C ASN A 279 -8.10 2.85 -2.97
N ASP A 280 -7.20 3.03 -3.94
CA ASP A 280 -7.51 3.79 -5.16
C ASP A 280 -8.06 2.93 -6.31
N PHE A 281 -8.03 1.60 -6.12
CA PHE A 281 -8.37 0.56 -7.11
C PHE A 281 -7.47 0.51 -8.36
N ASN A 282 -6.33 1.21 -8.35
CA ASN A 282 -5.27 1.18 -9.37
C ASN A 282 -3.97 0.58 -8.81
N ASN A 283 -4.09 -0.35 -7.86
CA ASN A 283 -2.99 -0.98 -7.12
C ASN A 283 -2.18 -0.01 -6.25
N ASN A 284 -2.76 1.13 -5.82
CA ASN A 284 -2.14 2.01 -4.82
C ASN A 284 -3.01 2.15 -3.57
N LEU A 285 -2.36 2.64 -2.50
CA LEU A 285 -2.98 2.99 -1.24
C LEU A 285 -2.66 4.45 -0.96
N LEU A 286 -3.68 5.31 -0.97
CA LEU A 286 -3.56 6.74 -0.72
C LEU A 286 -3.45 6.97 0.80
N PRO A 287 -2.40 7.66 1.30
CA PRO A 287 -2.23 7.88 2.73
C PRO A 287 -3.29 8.83 3.29
N VAL A 288 -3.62 8.63 4.57
CA VAL A 288 -4.47 9.52 5.36
C VAL A 288 -3.63 10.11 6.49
N ALA A 289 -3.31 11.40 6.40
CA ALA A 289 -2.46 12.09 7.37
C ALA A 289 -3.25 12.94 8.36
N GLY A 290 -4.52 13.24 8.07
CA GLY A 290 -5.37 14.07 8.93
C GLY A 290 -6.75 14.32 8.31
N SER A 291 -7.47 15.30 8.83
CA SER A 291 -8.82 15.67 8.40
C SER A 291 -9.04 17.18 8.25
N THR A 292 -7.99 17.90 7.85
CA THR A 292 -8.09 19.35 7.56
C THR A 292 -9.09 19.57 6.43
N GLU A 293 -10.17 20.29 6.74
CA GLU A 293 -11.28 20.48 5.81
C GLU A 293 -10.92 21.46 4.69
N ALA A 294 -11.07 21.04 3.44
CA ALA A 294 -10.74 21.83 2.26
C ALA A 294 -11.85 22.85 1.92
N PRO A 295 -11.52 24.06 1.44
CA PRO A 295 -12.52 25.09 1.11
C PRO A 295 -13.26 24.81 -0.20
N VAL A 296 -14.34 25.56 -0.46
CA VAL A 296 -15.00 25.57 -1.79
C VAL A 296 -13.99 25.96 -2.87
N GLY A 297 -14.01 25.24 -4.00
CA GLY A 297 -13.06 25.38 -5.10
C GLY A 297 -11.83 24.48 -4.99
N ALA A 298 -11.57 23.86 -3.83
CA ALA A 298 -10.48 22.93 -3.68
C ALA A 298 -10.68 21.66 -4.50
N ALA A 299 -9.57 21.08 -4.96
CA ALA A 299 -9.56 19.76 -5.57
C ALA A 299 -9.94 18.70 -4.52
N VAL A 300 -10.77 17.75 -4.92
CA VAL A 300 -11.18 16.66 -4.03
C VAL A 300 -11.37 15.40 -4.86
N CYS A 301 -10.94 14.27 -4.32
CA CYS A 301 -11.05 12.95 -4.91
C CYS A 301 -11.92 12.06 -4.04
N ARG A 302 -12.80 11.28 -4.65
CA ARG A 302 -13.55 10.22 -3.98
C ARG A 302 -12.99 8.87 -4.38
N SER A 303 -13.08 7.89 -3.49
CA SER A 303 -12.86 6.49 -3.84
C SER A 303 -13.98 5.62 -3.29
N GLY A 304 -14.48 4.73 -4.13
CA GLY A 304 -15.54 3.78 -3.78
C GLY A 304 -15.35 2.46 -4.50
N SER A 305 -15.85 1.39 -3.90
CA SER A 305 -15.63 0.03 -4.37
C SER A 305 -16.32 -0.30 -5.70
N THR A 306 -17.29 0.52 -6.14
CA THR A 306 -18.00 0.31 -7.41
C THR A 306 -17.28 0.98 -8.56
N THR A 307 -16.96 2.27 -8.44
CA THR A 307 -16.42 3.06 -9.55
C THR A 307 -14.91 3.33 -9.44
N GLY A 308 -14.30 3.09 -8.29
CA GLY A 308 -12.90 3.40 -8.04
C GLY A 308 -12.71 4.88 -7.69
N THR A 309 -11.57 5.46 -8.10
CA THR A 309 -11.19 6.83 -7.73
C THR A 309 -11.53 7.84 -8.82
N PHE A 310 -12.26 8.90 -8.46
CA PHE A 310 -12.56 10.03 -9.33
C PHE A 310 -12.32 11.35 -8.61
N CYS A 311 -11.90 12.38 -9.35
CA CYS A 311 -11.56 13.68 -8.78
C CYS A 311 -12.32 14.82 -9.46
N GLY A 312 -12.46 15.92 -8.74
CA GLY A 312 -13.08 17.15 -9.20
C GLY A 312 -12.90 18.24 -8.15
N THR A 313 -13.95 19.02 -7.89
CA THR A 313 -13.88 20.20 -7.03
C THR A 313 -15.06 20.30 -6.08
N ILE A 314 -14.81 20.87 -4.89
CA ILE A 314 -15.86 21.26 -3.96
C ILE A 314 -16.61 22.46 -4.53
N LEU A 315 -17.94 22.36 -4.65
CA LEU A 315 -18.79 23.41 -5.23
C LEU A 315 -19.55 24.21 -4.17
N ALA A 316 -19.99 23.56 -3.09
CA ALA A 316 -20.72 24.21 -2.01
C ALA A 316 -20.59 23.39 -0.72
N LYS A 317 -20.77 24.06 0.42
CA LYS A 317 -20.84 23.46 1.75
C LYS A 317 -22.20 23.77 2.39
N ASN A 318 -22.54 23.02 3.43
CA ASN A 318 -23.83 23.15 4.13
C ASN A 318 -25.05 23.02 3.19
N GLN A 319 -24.95 22.06 2.27
CA GLN A 319 -25.98 21.74 1.31
C GLN A 319 -27.04 20.85 1.96
N THR A 320 -28.31 21.22 1.81
CA THR A 320 -29.43 20.31 2.07
C THR A 320 -29.78 19.54 0.80
N VAL A 321 -29.93 18.23 0.92
CA VAL A 321 -30.38 17.32 -0.14
C VAL A 321 -31.66 16.65 0.31
N VAL A 322 -32.61 16.44 -0.60
CA VAL A 322 -33.89 15.77 -0.31
C VAL A 322 -33.89 14.41 -1.00
N TYR A 323 -33.69 13.35 -0.24
CA TYR A 323 -33.80 11.96 -0.68
C TYR A 323 -35.25 11.45 -0.53
N PRO A 324 -35.61 10.30 -1.15
CA PRO A 324 -36.92 9.67 -0.95
C PRO A 324 -37.25 9.40 0.53
N GLU A 325 -36.26 9.11 1.35
CA GLU A 325 -36.39 8.80 2.78
C GLU A 325 -36.56 10.06 3.63
N GLY A 326 -36.03 11.21 3.17
CA GLY A 326 -36.10 12.48 3.88
C GLY A 326 -34.99 13.46 3.48
N GLN A 327 -35.01 14.65 4.09
CA GLN A 327 -33.92 15.61 3.91
C GLN A 327 -32.66 15.20 4.69
N VAL A 328 -31.50 15.50 4.14
CA VAL A 328 -30.20 15.45 4.82
C VAL A 328 -29.55 16.84 4.72
N THR A 329 -29.15 17.42 5.85
CA THR A 329 -28.52 18.74 5.90
C THR A 329 -27.00 18.66 6.02
N GLY A 330 -26.30 19.80 5.94
CA GLY A 330 -24.87 19.86 6.28
C GLY A 330 -23.91 19.27 5.24
N LEU A 331 -24.40 18.73 4.12
CA LEU A 331 -23.56 18.03 3.15
C LEU A 331 -22.64 18.98 2.36
N THR A 332 -21.55 18.43 1.83
CA THR A 332 -20.68 19.12 0.87
C THR A 332 -20.99 18.64 -0.54
N ARG A 333 -21.23 19.58 -1.46
CA ARG A 333 -21.55 19.33 -2.87
C ARG A 333 -20.30 19.38 -3.74
N THR A 334 -20.19 18.48 -4.70
CA THR A 334 -19.08 18.38 -5.65
C THR A 334 -19.57 18.08 -7.06
N ASN A 335 -18.68 18.22 -8.06
CA ASN A 335 -18.91 17.77 -9.46
C ASN A 335 -18.32 16.39 -9.76
N VAL A 336 -17.95 15.60 -8.74
CA VAL A 336 -17.41 14.25 -8.95
C VAL A 336 -18.58 13.27 -9.08
N CYS A 337 -18.46 12.29 -9.96
CA CYS A 337 -19.47 11.24 -10.14
C CYS A 337 -19.39 10.17 -9.04
N ALA A 338 -20.51 9.46 -8.80
CA ALA A 338 -20.59 8.23 -8.00
C ALA A 338 -21.73 7.36 -8.49
N GLU A 339 -21.67 6.07 -8.16
CA GLU A 339 -22.73 5.11 -8.45
C GLU A 339 -23.09 4.27 -7.20
N GLY A 340 -24.13 3.45 -7.33
CA GLY A 340 -24.58 2.56 -6.26
C GLY A 340 -23.45 1.67 -5.75
N GLY A 341 -23.25 1.65 -4.42
CA GLY A 341 -22.17 0.92 -3.76
C GLY A 341 -20.92 1.76 -3.46
N ASP A 342 -20.80 2.98 -4.02
CA ASP A 342 -19.79 3.96 -3.57
C ASP A 342 -20.20 4.69 -2.28
N SER A 343 -21.46 4.54 -1.87
CA SER A 343 -21.97 4.99 -0.57
C SER A 343 -21.05 4.62 0.58
N GLY A 344 -20.80 5.56 1.48
CA GLY A 344 -19.82 5.45 2.57
C GLY A 344 -18.36 5.67 2.16
N GLY A 345 -18.02 5.57 0.86
CA GLY A 345 -16.66 5.66 0.35
C GLY A 345 -15.98 7.01 0.61
N SER A 346 -14.66 6.96 0.74
CA SER A 346 -13.77 8.04 1.18
C SER A 346 -13.75 9.25 0.25
N TRP A 347 -13.59 10.46 0.81
CA TRP A 347 -13.23 11.69 0.10
C TRP A 347 -11.94 12.29 0.62
N LEU A 348 -10.94 12.50 -0.22
CA LEU A 348 -9.63 13.05 0.11
C LEU A 348 -9.36 14.36 -0.64
N SER A 349 -8.72 15.31 0.04
CA SER A 349 -8.04 16.44 -0.58
C SER A 349 -6.56 16.34 -0.22
N GLY A 350 -5.73 15.89 -1.15
CA GLY A 350 -4.37 15.43 -0.81
C GLY A 350 -4.44 14.19 0.08
N ASP A 351 -3.80 14.25 1.25
CA ASP A 351 -3.82 13.22 2.30
C ASP A 351 -4.81 13.53 3.44
N GLN A 352 -5.66 14.55 3.26
CA GLN A 352 -6.62 15.00 4.26
C GLN A 352 -8.01 14.42 4.00
N ALA A 353 -8.54 13.66 4.97
CA ALA A 353 -9.90 13.13 4.97
C ALA A 353 -10.94 14.27 4.99
N GLN A 354 -11.86 14.24 4.03
CA GLN A 354 -12.90 15.26 3.85
C GLN A 354 -14.28 14.74 4.26
N GLY A 355 -14.62 13.49 3.93
CA GLY A 355 -15.95 12.96 4.20
C GLY A 355 -16.25 11.60 3.61
N VAL A 356 -17.48 11.15 3.82
CA VAL A 356 -18.01 9.88 3.31
C VAL A 356 -19.14 10.13 2.33
N THR A 357 -19.19 9.32 1.28
CA THR A 357 -20.21 9.45 0.22
C THR A 357 -21.62 9.25 0.76
N SER A 358 -22.48 10.26 0.62
CA SER A 358 -23.91 10.15 0.96
C SER A 358 -24.71 9.70 -0.27
N GLY A 359 -24.70 10.50 -1.33
CA GLY A 359 -25.49 10.22 -2.52
C GLY A 359 -25.26 11.26 -3.60
N GLY A 360 -25.80 11.04 -4.80
CA GLY A 360 -25.55 11.90 -5.94
C GLY A 360 -26.57 11.73 -7.06
N SER A 361 -26.27 12.36 -8.19
CA SER A 361 -27.06 12.30 -9.43
C SER A 361 -26.14 12.16 -10.64
N GLY A 362 -26.66 11.64 -11.75
CA GLY A 362 -25.86 11.31 -12.94
C GLY A 362 -25.16 9.95 -12.81
N ASP A 363 -24.07 9.77 -13.56
CA ASP A 363 -23.25 8.55 -13.55
C ASP A 363 -21.79 8.88 -13.91
N CYS A 364 -20.88 7.89 -13.81
CA CYS A 364 -19.47 8.12 -14.10
C CYS A 364 -19.09 8.13 -15.60
N THR A 365 -20.08 8.03 -16.49
CA THR A 365 -19.88 8.14 -17.95
C THR A 365 -20.23 9.53 -18.49
N VAL A 366 -21.30 10.16 -17.98
CA VAL A 366 -21.75 11.50 -18.41
C VAL A 366 -21.44 12.59 -17.38
N GLY A 367 -20.98 12.20 -16.19
CA GLY A 367 -20.73 13.09 -15.07
C GLY A 367 -21.97 13.25 -14.19
N GLY A 368 -21.81 13.99 -13.10
CA GLY A 368 -22.83 14.07 -12.08
C GLY A 368 -22.46 15.01 -10.95
N GLU A 369 -23.35 15.11 -9.98
CA GLU A 369 -23.09 15.80 -8.73
C GLU A 369 -23.15 14.79 -7.60
N THR A 370 -22.15 14.83 -6.72
CA THR A 370 -22.19 14.01 -5.52
C THR A 370 -22.03 14.84 -4.27
N PHE A 371 -22.71 14.39 -3.23
CA PHE A 371 -22.73 14.96 -1.91
C PHE A 371 -22.02 14.03 -0.92
N PHE A 372 -21.25 14.60 -0.01
CA PHE A 372 -20.60 13.86 1.06
C PHE A 372 -20.88 14.47 2.42
N GLN A 373 -20.99 13.60 3.42
CA GLN A 373 -21.06 13.96 4.83
C GLN A 373 -19.65 14.29 5.33
N PRO A 374 -19.40 15.51 5.85
CA PRO A 374 -18.08 15.89 6.37
C PRO A 374 -17.58 14.95 7.47
N VAL A 375 -16.33 14.49 7.37
CA VAL A 375 -15.78 13.48 8.29
C VAL A 375 -15.64 14.01 9.71
N ASN A 376 -15.27 15.29 9.87
CA ASN A 376 -15.07 15.90 11.19
C ASN A 376 -16.35 15.90 12.04
N GLU A 377 -17.52 16.01 11.41
CA GLU A 377 -18.81 15.92 12.11
C GLU A 377 -19.05 14.49 12.65
N ILE A 378 -18.72 13.46 11.85
CA ILE A 378 -18.83 12.06 12.25
C ILE A 378 -17.90 11.75 13.42
N LEU A 379 -16.66 12.21 13.32
CA LEU A 379 -15.64 12.02 14.37
C LEU A 379 -16.08 12.69 15.68
N ALA A 380 -16.52 13.96 15.63
CA ALA A 380 -16.93 14.71 16.80
C ALA A 380 -18.22 14.16 17.44
N THR A 381 -19.19 13.73 16.64
CA THR A 381 -20.48 13.22 17.13
C THR A 381 -20.34 11.89 17.86
N ASN A 382 -19.37 11.07 17.44
CA ASN A 382 -19.20 9.71 17.94
C ASN A 382 -17.94 9.52 18.80
N ASP A 383 -17.23 10.60 19.13
CA ASP A 383 -15.96 10.59 19.89
C ASP A 383 -14.92 9.64 19.30
N LEU A 384 -14.71 9.72 17.97
CA LEU A 384 -13.83 8.83 17.22
C LEU A 384 -12.50 9.51 16.87
N THR A 385 -11.42 8.74 16.95
CA THR A 385 -10.07 9.14 16.51
C THR A 385 -9.79 8.57 15.12
N LEU A 386 -9.48 9.42 14.15
CA LEU A 386 -9.02 9.00 12.82
C LEU A 386 -7.66 8.32 12.91
N VAL A 387 -7.50 7.17 12.23
CA VAL A 387 -6.20 6.49 12.16
C VAL A 387 -5.36 7.18 11.09
N THR A 388 -4.21 7.73 11.48
CA THR A 388 -3.35 8.50 10.58
C THR A 388 -1.97 7.89 10.43
N THR A 389 -1.25 8.29 9.37
CA THR A 389 0.13 7.85 9.14
C THR A 389 1.12 8.31 10.23
N GLY A 390 0.72 9.21 11.13
CA GLY A 390 1.53 9.70 12.24
C GLY A 390 1.53 8.81 13.50
N ASP A 391 0.59 7.86 13.61
CA ASP A 391 0.34 7.12 14.86
C ASP A 391 1.20 5.85 15.03
N THR A 392 1.99 5.47 14.03
CA THR A 392 2.87 4.29 14.11
C THR A 392 4.26 4.61 14.70
N GLY A 393 4.31 4.86 16.02
CA GLY A 393 5.49 4.64 16.88
C GLY A 393 6.57 5.74 16.93
N GLY A 394 6.53 6.56 17.99
CA GLY A 394 7.67 7.35 18.50
C GLY A 394 7.29 8.78 18.92
N ASP A 395 7.45 9.12 20.19
CA ASP A 395 7.26 10.46 20.78
C ASP A 395 7.80 11.60 19.90
N ALA A 396 6.92 12.51 19.48
CA ALA A 396 7.06 13.96 19.61
C ALA A 396 5.82 14.65 19.01
N SER A 397 5.22 15.54 19.79
CA SER A 397 4.25 16.53 19.31
C SER A 397 4.84 17.26 18.10
N ALA A 398 4.28 17.01 16.91
CA ALA A 398 4.66 17.73 15.70
C ALA A 398 3.96 19.12 15.70
N PRO A 399 4.69 20.22 15.49
CA PRO A 399 4.09 21.52 15.19
C PRO A 399 3.15 21.43 13.98
N PRO A 400 2.19 22.37 13.81
CA PRO A 400 1.31 22.36 12.64
C PRO A 400 2.14 22.27 11.37
N ALA A 401 1.70 21.41 10.45
CA ALA A 401 2.34 21.18 9.17
C ALA A 401 2.72 22.52 8.55
N THR A 402 4.03 22.76 8.49
CA THR A 402 4.60 23.77 7.60
C THR A 402 4.17 23.36 6.20
N GLU A 403 3.63 24.30 5.42
CA GLU A 403 3.26 24.09 4.02
C GLU A 403 4.36 23.28 3.30
N PRO A 404 4.00 22.43 2.33
CA PRO A 404 5.01 21.70 1.57
C PRO A 404 5.98 22.74 1.04
N THR A 405 7.22 22.66 1.50
CA THR A 405 8.34 23.30 0.83
C THR A 405 8.55 22.50 -0.45
N GLU A 406 7.67 22.71 -1.43
CA GLU A 406 8.16 22.86 -2.79
C GLU A 406 9.26 23.92 -2.67
N SER A 407 10.46 23.57 -3.13
CA SER A 407 11.61 24.46 -3.17
C SER A 407 11.11 25.86 -3.49
N ALA A 408 11.18 26.80 -2.54
CA ALA A 408 10.68 28.16 -2.75
C ALA A 408 11.32 28.66 -4.05
N THR A 409 10.52 28.69 -5.11
CA THR A 409 11.01 29.16 -6.39
C THR A 409 11.16 30.66 -6.24
N ALA A 410 12.04 31.29 -7.00
CA ALA A 410 12.22 32.75 -6.92
C ALA A 410 10.93 33.55 -7.22
N CYS A 411 9.82 32.86 -7.48
CA CYS A 411 8.54 33.41 -7.88
C CYS A 411 7.52 33.69 -6.81
N ASP A 412 7.56 33.04 -5.66
CA ASP A 412 6.43 33.04 -4.72
C ASP A 412 6.15 34.43 -4.11
N ASP A 413 7.16 35.32 -4.08
CA ASP A 413 7.05 36.70 -3.59
C ASP A 413 6.34 37.67 -4.55
N GLN A 414 5.98 37.23 -5.77
CA GLN A 414 5.38 38.11 -6.76
C GLN A 414 3.86 38.22 -6.60
N GLN A 415 3.31 39.44 -6.76
CA GLN A 415 1.88 39.74 -6.55
C GLN A 415 0.94 38.96 -7.49
N VAL A 416 1.41 38.60 -8.68
CA VAL A 416 0.62 37.90 -9.69
C VAL A 416 1.34 36.62 -10.11
N GLN A 417 0.73 35.48 -9.83
CA GLN A 417 1.22 34.16 -10.24
C GLN A 417 0.44 33.61 -11.43
N ARG A 418 1.15 33.03 -12.41
CA ARG A 418 0.56 32.40 -13.60
C ARG A 418 1.29 31.11 -13.92
N THR A 419 0.55 30.05 -14.15
CA THR A 419 1.09 28.81 -14.69
C THR A 419 0.77 28.67 -16.18
N GLY A 420 1.57 27.91 -16.90
CA GLY A 420 1.36 27.63 -18.31
C GLY A 420 2.04 26.34 -18.75
N ASN A 421 1.65 25.81 -19.90
CA ASN A 421 2.30 24.66 -20.54
C ASN A 421 2.73 25.08 -21.95
N ILE A 422 4.02 24.99 -22.24
CA ILE A 422 4.59 25.45 -23.50
C ILE A 422 5.43 24.35 -24.17
N ARG A 423 5.38 24.31 -25.50
CA ARG A 423 6.15 23.35 -26.32
C ARG A 423 7.46 23.99 -26.78
N ALA A 424 8.48 23.16 -27.01
CA ALA A 424 9.76 23.60 -27.53
C ALA A 424 9.60 24.43 -28.82
N GLY A 425 10.31 25.55 -28.90
CA GLY A 425 10.24 26.51 -30.00
C GLY A 425 9.01 27.42 -30.01
N ALA A 426 8.10 27.30 -29.02
CA ALA A 426 6.92 28.16 -28.92
C ALA A 426 7.16 29.36 -27.99
N ALA A 427 6.30 30.36 -28.12
CA ALA A 427 6.25 31.53 -27.23
C ALA A 427 4.81 31.75 -26.74
N GLN A 428 4.66 32.03 -25.45
CA GLN A 428 3.36 32.24 -24.80
C GLN A 428 3.31 33.61 -24.11
N ALA A 429 2.34 34.44 -24.51
CA ALA A 429 2.11 35.73 -23.86
C ALA A 429 1.33 35.58 -22.55
N GLN A 430 1.66 36.41 -21.57
CA GLN A 430 1.07 36.43 -20.23
C GLN A 430 0.80 37.87 -19.76
N PRO A 431 -0.28 38.09 -18.99
CA PRO A 431 -1.20 37.08 -18.47
C PRO A 431 -2.25 36.62 -19.51
N ASN A 432 -2.58 35.33 -19.52
CA ASN A 432 -3.69 34.71 -20.27
C ASN A 432 -3.66 34.98 -21.80
N GLY A 433 -2.48 35.02 -22.41
CA GLY A 433 -2.32 35.36 -23.84
C GLY A 433 -2.46 36.86 -24.16
N GLY A 434 -2.72 37.70 -23.16
CA GLY A 434 -3.03 39.12 -23.30
C GLY A 434 -1.91 40.06 -22.82
N ALA A 435 -2.32 41.25 -22.35
CA ALA A 435 -1.46 42.31 -21.85
C ALA A 435 -2.17 43.07 -20.72
N TYR A 436 -1.40 43.73 -19.85
CA TYR A 436 -1.89 44.49 -18.69
C TYR A 436 -1.41 45.94 -18.76
N ARG A 437 -2.09 46.84 -18.05
CA ARG A 437 -1.62 48.22 -17.85
C ARG A 437 -0.83 48.30 -16.55
N ALA A 438 0.23 49.09 -16.55
CA ALA A 438 1.04 49.38 -15.37
C ALA A 438 1.42 50.86 -15.34
N ASN A 439 1.61 51.40 -14.14
CA ASN A 439 2.13 52.74 -13.92
C ASN A 439 3.64 52.78 -14.12
N ALA A 440 4.22 53.97 -14.04
CA ALA A 440 5.67 54.13 -14.00
C ALA A 440 6.19 53.66 -12.65
N GLY A 441 7.25 52.86 -12.66
CA GLY A 441 7.83 52.29 -11.45
C GLY A 441 8.58 50.99 -11.73
N GLN A 442 9.05 50.34 -10.67
CA GLN A 442 9.77 49.08 -10.78
C GLN A 442 8.79 47.93 -11.02
N GLN A 443 9.05 47.13 -12.05
CA GLN A 443 8.43 45.83 -12.24
C GLN A 443 9.43 44.73 -11.91
N THR A 444 8.96 43.72 -11.20
CA THR A 444 9.70 42.50 -10.91
C THR A 444 8.97 41.31 -11.50
N ALA A 445 9.72 40.32 -11.97
CA ALA A 445 9.16 39.07 -12.44
C ALA A 445 10.17 37.95 -12.30
N CYS A 446 9.67 36.74 -12.41
CA CYS A 446 10.45 35.52 -12.33
C CYS A 446 9.83 34.45 -13.24
N LEU A 447 10.58 33.43 -13.58
CA LEU A 447 10.09 32.27 -14.31
C LEU A 447 10.79 31.03 -13.76
N ASP A 448 10.00 30.11 -13.23
CA ASP A 448 10.41 28.76 -12.90
C ASP A 448 9.96 27.82 -14.03
N ALA A 449 10.88 26.96 -14.48
CA ALA A 449 10.71 26.06 -15.62
C ALA A 449 11.31 24.69 -15.29
N PRO A 450 10.87 23.60 -15.95
CA PRO A 450 11.29 22.25 -15.58
C PRO A 450 12.80 22.06 -15.73
N ASP A 451 13.38 21.24 -14.85
CA ASP A 451 14.79 20.85 -14.94
C ASP A 451 15.16 20.33 -16.34
N GLY A 452 16.27 20.84 -16.87
CA GLY A 452 16.76 20.46 -18.21
C GLY A 452 16.03 21.13 -19.37
N THR A 453 15.24 22.17 -19.13
CA THR A 453 14.66 23.05 -20.17
C THR A 453 15.31 24.42 -20.18
N ASP A 454 15.23 25.13 -21.31
CA ASP A 454 15.73 26.50 -21.46
C ASP A 454 14.59 27.42 -21.89
N PHE A 455 13.96 28.08 -20.90
CA PHE A 455 12.86 29.00 -21.10
C PHE A 455 13.28 30.43 -20.77
N ASP A 456 13.07 31.34 -21.72
CA ASP A 456 13.35 32.76 -21.57
C ASP A 456 12.14 33.53 -21.06
N LEU A 457 12.38 34.53 -20.21
CA LEU A 457 11.38 35.49 -19.75
C LEU A 457 11.60 36.85 -20.41
N VAL A 458 10.63 37.32 -21.19
CA VAL A 458 10.70 38.60 -21.91
C VAL A 458 9.58 39.54 -21.46
N LEU A 459 9.92 40.75 -21.03
CA LEU A 459 8.95 41.83 -20.84
C LEU A 459 8.84 42.65 -22.13
N GLN A 460 7.61 42.83 -22.62
CA GLN A 460 7.32 43.64 -23.80
C GLN A 460 6.38 44.79 -23.48
N ARG A 461 6.60 45.95 -24.11
CA ARG A 461 5.73 47.13 -24.03
C ARG A 461 5.02 47.38 -25.36
N LEU A 462 3.74 47.74 -25.31
CA LEU A 462 2.97 48.14 -26.49
C LEU A 462 3.41 49.53 -26.98
N THR A 463 3.70 49.62 -28.27
CA THR A 463 4.02 50.86 -28.99
C THR A 463 3.10 51.05 -30.19
N ASN A 464 3.19 52.19 -30.87
CA ASN A 464 2.47 52.43 -32.14
C ASN A 464 2.86 51.46 -33.27
N ARG A 465 3.94 50.69 -33.13
CA ARG A 465 4.38 49.65 -34.07
C ARG A 465 4.21 48.23 -33.50
N GLY A 466 3.39 48.06 -32.46
CA GLY A 466 3.15 46.79 -31.76
C GLY A 466 4.02 46.59 -30.51
N PHE A 467 4.02 45.39 -29.95
CA PHE A 467 4.82 45.04 -28.77
C PHE A 467 6.33 45.04 -29.09
N ARG A 468 7.14 45.57 -28.18
CA ARG A 468 8.61 45.60 -28.27
C ARG A 468 9.23 45.13 -26.96
N ASN A 469 10.30 44.33 -27.05
CA ASN A 469 11.06 43.89 -25.87
C ASN A 469 11.65 45.11 -25.16
N VAL A 470 11.46 45.16 -23.85
CA VAL A 470 12.01 46.21 -22.99
C VAL A 470 12.90 45.65 -21.89
N ALA A 471 12.79 44.36 -21.58
CA ALA A 471 13.73 43.62 -20.74
C ALA A 471 13.62 42.11 -21.02
N GLN A 472 14.68 41.35 -20.76
CA GLN A 472 14.71 39.90 -20.95
C GLN A 472 15.66 39.26 -19.92
N ALA A 473 15.34 38.04 -19.50
CA ALA A 473 16.22 37.14 -18.78
C ALA A 473 16.25 35.79 -19.52
N SER A 474 17.46 35.25 -19.74
CA SER A 474 17.75 34.03 -20.52
C SER A 474 18.86 33.21 -19.86
N GLY A 475 19.02 31.93 -20.25
CA GLY A 475 20.05 31.01 -19.74
C GLY A 475 19.48 29.80 -18.97
N ASP A 476 20.29 29.09 -18.19
CA ASP A 476 19.83 27.91 -17.42
C ASP A 476 19.16 28.31 -16.09
N GLY A 477 18.27 27.46 -15.55
CA GLY A 477 17.62 27.61 -14.23
C GLY A 477 16.49 28.64 -14.14
N ASP A 478 16.14 29.09 -12.93
CA ASP A 478 15.10 30.11 -12.74
C ASP A 478 15.51 31.46 -13.35
N LYS A 479 14.55 32.16 -13.94
CA LYS A 479 14.74 33.54 -14.43
C LYS A 479 14.23 34.52 -13.42
N THR A 480 14.92 35.63 -13.27
CA THR A 480 14.43 36.80 -12.54
C THR A 480 14.66 38.06 -13.36
N LEU A 481 13.74 39.00 -13.25
CA LEU A 481 13.73 40.25 -13.98
C LEU A 481 13.36 41.37 -13.02
N SER A 482 14.13 42.45 -12.99
CA SER A 482 13.76 43.68 -12.26
C SER A 482 14.10 44.87 -13.13
N VAL A 483 13.08 45.66 -13.49
CA VAL A 483 13.24 46.77 -14.43
C VAL A 483 12.32 47.94 -14.10
N ASN A 484 12.87 49.16 -14.13
CA ASN A 484 12.07 50.37 -14.02
C ASN A 484 11.43 50.70 -15.37
N VAL A 485 10.10 50.81 -15.38
CA VAL A 485 9.32 51.07 -16.60
C VAL A 485 8.52 52.38 -16.49
N ARG A 486 8.05 52.88 -17.62
CA ARG A 486 7.12 54.04 -17.69
C ARG A 486 5.68 53.55 -17.69
N SER A 487 4.70 54.41 -17.39
CA SER A 487 3.29 54.02 -17.53
C SER A 487 2.99 53.55 -18.97
N GLY A 488 2.21 52.47 -19.10
CA GLY A 488 1.88 51.89 -20.41
C GLY A 488 1.25 50.51 -20.32
N THR A 489 1.08 49.87 -21.48
CA THR A 489 0.59 48.49 -21.59
C THR A 489 1.76 47.54 -21.83
N TYR A 490 1.83 46.49 -21.03
CA TYR A 490 2.90 45.51 -20.99
C TYR A 490 2.37 44.09 -21.10
N ARG A 491 3.22 43.16 -21.52
CA ARG A 491 2.99 41.73 -21.40
C ARG A 491 4.31 41.02 -21.13
N TYR A 492 4.24 39.92 -20.39
CA TYR A 492 5.34 38.97 -20.34
C TYR A 492 5.19 37.97 -21.48
N VAL A 493 6.30 37.48 -22.01
CA VAL A 493 6.34 36.41 -22.98
C VAL A 493 7.34 35.37 -22.50
N VAL A 494 6.86 34.16 -22.27
CA VAL A 494 7.69 32.99 -21.98
C VAL A 494 8.03 32.33 -23.30
N VAL A 495 9.31 32.13 -23.58
CA VAL A 495 9.79 31.54 -24.85
C VAL A 495 10.53 30.26 -24.52
N ALA A 496 10.05 29.12 -25.00
CA ALA A 496 10.71 27.83 -24.80
C ALA A 496 11.79 27.63 -25.88
N THR A 497 13.02 28.05 -25.59
CA THR A 497 14.15 27.93 -26.51
C THR A 497 14.55 26.46 -26.69
N SER A 498 14.54 25.68 -25.61
CA SER A 498 14.65 24.21 -25.67
C SER A 498 13.84 23.52 -24.55
N GLY A 499 13.39 22.29 -24.81
CA GLY A 499 12.53 21.56 -23.87
C GLY A 499 11.05 21.96 -23.95
N SER A 500 10.18 21.17 -23.31
CA SER A 500 8.73 21.42 -23.23
C SER A 500 8.26 21.08 -21.82
N GLY A 501 7.25 21.78 -21.32
CA GLY A 501 6.68 21.46 -20.02
C GLY A 501 5.90 22.59 -19.38
N ALA A 502 5.50 22.35 -18.13
CA ALA A 502 4.80 23.31 -17.29
C ALA A 502 5.78 24.34 -16.73
N TYR A 503 5.37 25.60 -16.64
CA TYR A 503 6.18 26.66 -16.04
C TYR A 503 5.31 27.50 -15.08
N THR A 504 5.98 28.18 -14.14
CA THR A 504 5.40 29.17 -13.24
C THR A 504 6.02 30.54 -13.49
N LEU A 505 5.19 31.55 -13.74
CA LEU A 505 5.58 32.95 -13.92
C LEU A 505 4.96 33.78 -12.81
N GLY A 506 5.79 34.37 -11.97
CA GLY A 506 5.41 35.41 -11.01
C GLY A 506 5.78 36.80 -11.53
N PHE A 507 4.92 37.80 -11.36
CA PHE A 507 5.30 39.20 -11.55
C PHE A 507 4.55 40.18 -10.65
N SER A 508 5.20 41.31 -10.38
CA SER A 508 4.62 42.46 -9.67
C SER A 508 4.76 43.70 -10.55
N ALA A 509 3.69 44.48 -10.63
CA ALA A 509 3.66 45.71 -11.41
C ALA A 509 3.06 46.87 -10.60
N PRO A 510 3.61 48.10 -10.73
CA PRO A 510 3.18 49.27 -9.99
C PRO A 510 1.94 49.96 -10.58
#